data_AF-A0A966QGS2-F1
#
_entry.id   AF-A0A966QGS2-F1
#
_cell.length_a   1.000
_cell.length_b   1.000
_cell.length_c   1.000
_cell.angle_alpha   90.00
_cell.angle_beta   90.00
_cell.angle_gamma   90.00
#
_symmetry.space_group_name_H-M   'P 1'
#
loop_
_entity.id
_entity.type
_entity.pdbx_description
1 polymer ?
#
loop_
_entity_poly.entity_id
_entity_poly.type
_entity_poly.pdbx_seq_one_letter_code
_entity_poly.pdbx_strand_id
1 'polypeptide(L)'
;NPVHAALSLVLTLFGVAVMFVAQHAEFLAAVQVIVYAGAIVVLFLFVIMLLGVDRAEDLRTEPLAAQRWIAGLVGVAMLGLLVTAILTGVDAVYPRGEGIASVVAGDNPDANIDQLAHIIFSDYVVAFELTSVLLLVAVVGTVLLARKRKAAKS
;
A
#
# COMPACT_ATOMS: atom_id res chain seq x y z
N ASN A 1 -11.06 -13.92 -10.70
CA ASN A 1 -12.24 -13.51 -9.93
C ASN A 1 -11.81 -12.25 -9.21
N PRO A 2 -12.42 -11.07 -9.47
CA PRO A 2 -12.00 -9.83 -8.83
C PRO A 2 -12.10 -9.91 -7.29
N VAL A 3 -13.12 -10.60 -6.77
CA VAL A 3 -13.28 -10.81 -5.32
C VAL A 3 -12.17 -11.69 -4.75
N HIS A 4 -11.80 -12.79 -5.44
CA HIS A 4 -10.72 -13.65 -4.94
C HIS A 4 -9.35 -12.94 -5.02
N ALA A 5 -9.12 -12.13 -6.05
CA ALA A 5 -7.90 -11.33 -6.16
C ALA A 5 -7.82 -10.31 -5.02
N ALA A 6 -8.92 -9.62 -4.71
CA ALA A 6 -8.99 -8.69 -3.59
C ALA A 6 -8.80 -9.40 -2.23
N LEU A 7 -9.38 -10.59 -2.02
CA LEU A 7 -9.14 -11.38 -0.81
C LEU A 7 -7.68 -11.83 -0.68
N SER A 8 -7.04 -12.24 -1.79
CA SER A 8 -5.60 -12.56 -1.77
C SER A 8 -4.75 -11.34 -1.46
N LEU A 9 -5.14 -10.15 -1.93
CA LEU A 9 -4.47 -8.90 -1.58
C LEU A 9 -4.58 -8.62 -0.08
N VAL A 10 -5.76 -8.77 0.53
CA VAL A 10 -5.94 -8.64 1.98
C VAL A 10 -4.96 -9.54 2.72
N LEU A 11 -4.86 -10.81 2.33
CA LEU A 11 -3.93 -11.76 2.94
C LEU A 11 -2.46 -11.31 2.81
N THR A 12 -2.05 -10.77 1.66
CA THR A 12 -0.69 -10.23 1.49
C THR A 12 -0.43 -9.00 2.37
N LEU A 13 -1.42 -8.12 2.55
CA LEU A 13 -1.28 -6.94 3.42
C LEU A 13 -1.16 -7.34 4.89
N PHE A 14 -1.87 -8.39 5.31
CA PHE A 14 -1.67 -9.00 6.63
C PHE A 14 -0.27 -9.60 6.77
N GLY A 15 0.24 -10.28 5.75
CA GLY A 15 1.62 -10.77 5.74
C GLY A 15 2.65 -9.66 5.90
N VAL A 16 2.45 -8.51 5.24
CA VAL A 16 3.29 -7.31 5.42
C VAL A 16 3.18 -6.76 6.84
N ALA A 17 1.98 -6.72 7.44
CA ALA A 17 1.83 -6.29 8.82
C ALA A 17 2.60 -7.19 9.80
N VAL A 18 2.56 -8.51 9.60
CA VAL A 18 3.39 -9.46 10.38
C VAL A 18 4.88 -9.19 10.19
N MET A 19 5.32 -8.86 8.97
CA MET A 19 6.72 -8.48 8.71
C MET A 19 7.11 -7.19 9.43
N PHE A 20 6.22 -6.20 9.55
CA PHE A 20 6.46 -5.00 10.35
C PHE A 20 6.58 -5.32 11.85
N VAL A 21 5.73 -6.21 12.39
CA VAL A 21 5.88 -6.68 13.78
C VAL A 21 7.22 -7.38 13.98
N ALA A 22 7.64 -8.23 13.03
CA ALA A 22 8.93 -8.91 13.07
C ALA A 22 10.13 -7.94 13.01
N GLN A 23 9.93 -6.72 12.51
CA GLN A 23 10.92 -5.64 12.47
C GLN A 23 10.76 -4.62 13.61
N HIS A 24 9.98 -4.94 14.65
CA HIS A 24 9.68 -4.05 15.78
C HIS A 24 8.98 -2.73 15.39
N ALA A 25 8.28 -2.70 14.24
CA ALA A 25 7.54 -1.55 13.74
C ALA A 25 6.02 -1.67 14.06
N GLU A 26 5.69 -1.68 15.36
CA GLU A 26 4.34 -2.00 15.84
C GLU A 26 3.28 -0.97 15.42
N PHE A 27 3.59 0.32 15.50
CA PHE A 27 2.69 1.38 15.04
C PHE A 27 2.37 1.23 13.54
N LEU A 28 3.39 0.96 12.72
CA LEU A 28 3.23 0.82 11.27
C LEU A 28 2.42 -0.45 10.92
N ALA A 29 2.62 -1.53 11.66
CA ALA A 29 1.80 -2.74 11.54
C ALA A 29 0.32 -2.45 11.86
N ALA A 30 0.03 -1.69 12.92
CA ALA A 30 -1.33 -1.31 13.28
C ALA A 30 -1.99 -0.45 12.19
N VAL A 31 -1.29 0.58 11.69
CA VAL A 31 -1.77 1.42 10.58
C VAL A 31 -2.01 0.60 9.30
N GLN A 32 -1.13 -0.37 9.00
CA GLN A 32 -1.27 -1.27 7.87
C GLN A 32 -2.60 -2.04 7.92
N VAL A 33 -2.94 -2.60 9.09
CA VAL A 33 -4.18 -3.36 9.26
C VAL A 33 -5.40 -2.44 9.24
N ILE A 34 -5.38 -1.33 9.99
CA ILE A 34 -6.55 -0.46 10.15
C ILE A 34 -6.88 0.28 8.84
N VAL A 35 -5.88 0.91 8.21
CA VAL A 35 -6.10 1.80 7.07
C VAL A 35 -6.13 1.01 5.76
N TYR A 36 -5.11 0.21 5.47
CA TYR A 36 -5.02 -0.47 4.18
C TYR A 36 -5.95 -1.66 4.10
N ALA A 37 -5.80 -2.63 5.00
CA ALA A 37 -6.65 -3.82 4.99
C ALA A 37 -8.10 -3.49 5.42
N GLY A 38 -8.27 -2.66 6.45
CA GLY A 38 -9.56 -2.39 7.08
C GLY A 38 -10.44 -1.36 6.38
N ALA A 39 -9.87 -0.25 5.88
CA ALA A 39 -10.67 0.81 5.25
C ALA A 39 -10.61 0.75 3.72
N ILE A 40 -9.40 0.81 3.15
CA ILE A 40 -9.21 0.96 1.70
C ILE A 40 -9.69 -0.29 0.97
N VAL A 41 -9.16 -1.47 1.32
CA VAL A 41 -9.51 -2.70 0.58
C VAL A 41 -10.97 -3.11 0.81
N VAL A 42 -11.53 -2.86 2.01
CA VAL A 42 -12.96 -3.10 2.26
C VAL A 42 -13.84 -2.19 1.40
N LEU A 43 -13.48 -0.91 1.23
CA LEU A 43 -14.19 -0.01 0.31
C LEU A 43 -14.11 -0.53 -1.14
N PHE A 44 -12.93 -1.00 -1.58
CA PHE A 44 -12.78 -1.62 -2.90
C PHE A 44 -13.64 -2.87 -3.05
N LEU A 45 -13.65 -3.76 -2.05
CA LEU A 45 -14.50 -4.96 -2.02
C LEU A 45 -15.98 -4.60 -2.15
N PHE A 46 -16.43 -3.58 -1.42
CA PHE A 46 -17.80 -3.09 -1.52
C PHE A 46 -18.11 -2.57 -2.92
N VAL A 47 -17.21 -1.78 -3.52
CA VAL A 47 -17.38 -1.24 -4.88
C VAL A 47 -17.45 -2.35 -5.94
N ILE A 48 -16.53 -3.32 -5.94
CA ILE A 48 -16.55 -4.41 -6.94
C ILE A 48 -17.74 -5.34 -6.76
N MET A 49 -18.22 -5.51 -5.53
CA MET A 49 -19.40 -6.32 -5.23
C MET A 49 -20.68 -5.60 -5.68
N LEU A 50 -20.80 -4.30 -5.41
CA LEU A 50 -21.91 -3.47 -5.88
C LEU A 50 -21.96 -3.36 -7.41
N LEU A 51 -20.80 -3.24 -8.04
CA LEU A 51 -20.71 -3.18 -9.49
C LEU A 51 -20.99 -4.52 -10.16
N GLY A 52 -21.10 -5.62 -9.39
CA GLY A 52 -21.41 -6.94 -9.91
C GLY A 52 -20.53 -7.27 -11.11
N VAL A 53 -19.20 -7.23 -10.92
CA VAL A 53 -18.23 -7.58 -11.97
C VAL A 53 -18.30 -9.09 -12.22
N ASP A 54 -19.41 -9.51 -12.80
CA ASP A 54 -19.65 -10.86 -13.27
C ASP A 54 -18.80 -11.05 -14.52
N ARG A 55 -17.97 -12.09 -14.43
CA ARG A 55 -17.01 -12.48 -15.46
C ARG A 55 -17.74 -12.84 -16.76
N ALA A 56 -17.78 -11.90 -17.67
CA ALA A 56 -17.87 -12.17 -19.10
C ALA A 56 -17.11 -11.11 -19.88
N GLU A 57 -15.92 -10.72 -19.40
CA GLU A 57 -14.90 -10.31 -20.37
C GLU A 57 -14.47 -11.59 -21.07
N ASP A 58 -15.02 -11.77 -22.27
CA ASP A 58 -14.56 -12.70 -23.29
C ASP A 58 -13.06 -12.47 -23.53
N LEU A 59 -12.23 -13.05 -22.65
CA LEU A 59 -10.78 -13.21 -22.84
C LEU A 59 -10.46 -14.10 -24.06
N ARG A 60 -11.49 -14.53 -24.80
CA ARG A 60 -11.39 -15.26 -26.07
C ARG A 60 -10.89 -14.40 -27.24
N THR A 61 -10.89 -13.08 -27.11
CA THR A 61 -10.28 -12.19 -28.11
C THR A 61 -9.19 -11.34 -27.47
N GLU A 62 -8.06 -11.96 -27.13
CA GLU A 62 -6.80 -11.23 -26.95
C GLU A 62 -6.42 -10.60 -28.29
N PRO A 63 -6.37 -9.26 -28.43
CA PRO A 63 -6.07 -8.64 -29.72
C PRO A 63 -4.62 -8.89 -30.15
N LEU A 64 -3.71 -9.19 -29.21
CA LEU A 64 -2.29 -9.47 -29.45
C LEU A 64 -1.72 -10.53 -28.47
N ALA A 65 -1.71 -11.80 -28.86
CA ALA A 65 -1.13 -12.90 -28.05
C ALA A 65 0.35 -12.69 -27.65
N ALA A 66 1.09 -11.91 -28.44
CA ALA A 66 2.47 -11.53 -28.15
C ALA A 66 2.62 -10.69 -26.87
N GLN A 67 1.59 -9.92 -26.48
CA GLN A 67 1.66 -9.03 -25.31
C GLN A 67 1.83 -9.81 -24.00
N ARG A 68 1.25 -11.01 -23.87
CA ARG A 68 1.41 -11.86 -22.68
C ARG A 68 2.85 -12.34 -22.51
N TRP A 69 3.46 -12.75 -23.61
CA TRP A 69 4.85 -13.23 -23.63
C TRP A 69 5.81 -12.10 -23.31
N ILE A 70 5.57 -10.91 -23.88
CA ILE A 70 6.35 -9.71 -23.56
C ILE A 70 6.15 -9.32 -22.09
N ALA A 71 4.92 -9.31 -21.57
CA ALA A 71 4.65 -9.01 -20.16
C ALA A 71 5.32 -10.03 -19.22
N GLY A 72 5.31 -11.32 -19.58
CA GLY A 72 6.02 -12.36 -18.85
C GLY A 72 7.53 -12.16 -18.87
N LEU A 73 8.11 -11.86 -20.04
CA LEU A 73 9.54 -11.59 -20.20
C LEU A 73 9.97 -10.37 -19.37
N VAL A 74 9.21 -9.28 -19.44
CA VAL A 74 9.48 -8.05 -18.66
C VAL A 74 9.34 -8.33 -17.16
N GLY A 75 8.31 -9.07 -16.74
CA GLY A 75 8.13 -9.45 -15.34
C GLY A 75 9.30 -10.27 -14.79
N VAL A 76 9.77 -11.27 -15.55
CA VAL A 76 10.93 -12.09 -15.18
C VAL A 76 12.21 -11.28 -15.20
N ALA A 77 12.42 -10.42 -16.21
CA ALA A 77 13.60 -9.57 -16.30
C ALA A 77 13.66 -8.57 -15.13
N MET A 78 12.53 -7.97 -14.76
CA MET A 78 12.43 -7.05 -13.64
C MET A 78 12.64 -7.76 -12.30
N LEU A 79 12.09 -8.96 -12.12
CA LEU A 79 12.36 -9.79 -10.94
C LEU A 79 13.84 -10.17 -10.87
N GLY A 80 14.43 -10.60 -11.98
CA GLY A 80 15.84 -10.94 -12.08
C GLY A 80 16.74 -9.75 -11.72
N LEU A 81 16.44 -8.56 -12.24
CA LEU A 81 17.16 -7.33 -11.92
C LEU A 81 17.03 -6.94 -10.44
N LEU A 82 15.84 -7.10 -9.85
CA LEU A 82 15.60 -6.79 -8.44
C LEU A 82 16.35 -7.78 -7.53
N VAL A 83 16.33 -9.06 -7.86
CA VAL A 83 17.08 -10.10 -7.13
C VAL A 83 18.58 -9.89 -7.26
N THR A 84 19.10 -9.61 -8.46
CA THR A 84 20.54 -9.35 -8.63
C THR A 84 20.96 -8.09 -7.89
N ALA A 85 20.17 -7.01 -7.95
CA ALA A 85 20.44 -5.78 -7.20
C ALA A 85 20.46 -6.00 -5.69
N ILE A 86 19.56 -6.82 -5.15
CA ILE A 86 19.59 -7.20 -3.73
C ILE A 86 20.85 -8.01 -3.43
N LEU A 87 21.15 -9.05 -4.22
CA LEU A 87 22.29 -9.94 -3.92
C LEU A 87 23.66 -9.28 -4.08
N THR A 88 23.81 -8.31 -4.98
CA THR A 88 25.09 -7.62 -5.23
C THR A 88 25.21 -6.26 -4.54
N GLY A 89 24.08 -5.64 -4.18
CA GLY A 89 24.03 -4.31 -3.57
C GLY A 89 24.00 -4.28 -2.04
N VAL A 90 23.77 -5.43 -1.39
CA VAL A 90 23.68 -5.52 0.08
C VAL A 90 24.98 -5.12 0.79
N ASP A 91 26.15 -5.32 0.18
CA ASP A 91 27.43 -4.97 0.80
C ASP A 91 27.92 -3.53 0.49
N ALA A 92 27.33 -2.85 -0.50
CA ALA A 92 27.83 -1.56 -0.98
C ALA A 92 26.95 -0.34 -0.62
N VAL A 93 25.67 -0.54 -0.29
CA VAL A 93 24.70 0.58 -0.23
C VAL A 93 23.90 0.65 1.09
N TYR A 94 23.85 -0.43 1.87
CA TYR A 94 23.11 -0.44 3.14
C TYR A 94 24.07 -0.64 4.32
N PRO A 95 24.46 0.41 5.07
CA PRO A 95 24.52 0.19 6.50
C PRO A 95 23.13 -0.31 6.85
N ARG A 96 23.01 -1.55 7.35
CA ARG A 96 21.76 -2.04 7.91
C ARG A 96 21.32 -0.93 8.84
N GLY A 97 20.29 -0.17 8.44
CA GLY A 97 19.69 0.77 9.34
C GLY A 97 19.36 -0.08 10.55
N GLU A 98 20.04 0.18 11.66
CA GLU A 98 19.50 -0.26 12.93
C GLU A 98 18.06 0.19 12.84
N GLY A 99 17.12 -0.75 12.90
CA GLY A 99 15.72 -0.36 12.93
C GLY A 99 15.56 0.68 14.05
N ILE A 100 14.36 1.18 14.23
CA ILE A 100 14.00 1.97 15.42
C ILE A 100 14.38 1.23 16.74
N ALA A 101 14.82 -0.03 16.66
CA ALA A 101 15.58 -0.81 17.64
C ALA A 101 16.84 -0.14 18.27
N SER A 102 17.55 0.82 17.67
CA SER A 102 18.68 1.48 18.35
C SER A 102 18.29 2.80 19.01
N VAL A 103 17.48 2.70 20.04
CA VAL A 103 17.55 3.42 21.33
C VAL A 103 16.20 3.15 21.97
N VAL A 104 16.01 2.00 22.61
CA VAL A 104 15.28 1.82 23.88
C VAL A 104 15.54 0.38 24.32
N ALA A 105 16.65 0.19 25.04
CA ALA A 105 16.86 -0.95 25.91
C ALA A 105 16.16 -0.69 27.26
N GLY A 106 14.84 -0.46 27.24
CA GLY A 106 14.07 -0.20 28.45
C GLY A 106 12.57 -0.21 28.23
N ASP A 107 11.92 -1.33 28.55
CA ASP A 107 10.55 -1.56 29.06
C ASP A 107 9.36 -0.64 28.69
N ASN A 108 9.49 0.25 27.71
CA ASN A 108 8.46 1.22 27.31
C ASN A 108 7.85 0.78 25.96
N PRO A 109 6.63 0.19 25.97
CA PRO A 109 5.96 -0.22 24.74
C PRO A 109 5.61 0.97 23.81
N ASP A 110 5.55 2.19 24.35
CA ASP A 110 5.18 3.39 23.58
C ASP A 110 6.36 4.07 22.88
N ALA A 111 7.59 3.61 23.09
CA ALA A 111 8.80 4.28 22.61
C ALA A 111 8.85 4.47 21.08
N ASN A 112 8.27 3.54 20.31
CA ASN A 112 8.23 3.64 18.84
C ASN A 112 7.28 4.76 18.39
N ILE A 113 6.12 4.89 19.04
CA ILE A 113 5.12 5.92 18.73
C ILE A 113 5.68 7.30 19.06
N ASP A 114 6.32 7.45 20.23
CA ASP A 114 6.89 8.71 20.67
C ASP A 114 8.03 9.19 19.76
N GLN A 115 8.93 8.29 19.36
CA GLN A 115 10.01 8.61 18.42
C GLN A 115 9.47 9.00 17.05
N LEU A 116 8.49 8.26 16.53
CA LEU A 116 7.88 8.56 15.25
C LEU A 116 7.15 9.91 15.29
N ALA A 117 6.41 10.18 16.37
CA ALA A 117 5.73 11.46 16.56
C ALA A 117 6.75 12.61 16.58
N HIS A 118 7.86 12.47 17.31
CA HIS A 118 8.90 13.49 17.34
C HIS A 118 9.43 13.79 15.93
N ILE A 119 9.82 12.76 15.18
CA ILE A 119 10.37 12.91 13.82
C ILE A 119 9.35 13.53 12.85
N ILE A 120 8.08 13.10 12.90
CA ILE A 120 7.02 13.64 12.03
C ILE A 120 6.76 15.12 12.34
N PHE A 121 6.74 15.48 13.63
CA PHE A 121 6.41 16.84 14.07
C PHE A 121 7.62 17.76 14.28
N SER A 122 8.85 17.28 14.06
CA SER A 122 10.06 18.10 14.02
C SER A 122 10.60 18.24 12.59
N ASP A 123 11.09 17.14 12.03
CA ASP A 123 11.93 17.15 10.84
C ASP A 123 11.07 17.04 9.57
N TYR A 124 9.92 16.35 9.68
CA TYR A 124 9.02 16.09 8.56
C TYR A 124 7.71 16.89 8.62
N VAL A 125 7.68 18.02 9.35
CA VAL A 125 6.47 18.88 9.48
C VAL A 125 5.92 19.29 8.12
N VAL A 126 6.79 19.65 7.17
CA VAL A 126 6.36 20.05 5.82
C VAL A 126 5.72 18.88 5.07
N ALA A 127 6.26 17.67 5.20
CA ALA A 127 5.67 16.48 4.58
C ALA A 127 4.31 16.14 5.23
N PHE A 128 4.20 16.28 6.56
CA PHE A 128 2.93 16.13 7.27
C PHE A 128 1.89 17.15 6.80
N GLU A 129 2.26 18.43 6.68
CA GLU A 129 1.35 19.47 6.22
C GLU A 129 0.86 19.19 4.78
N LEU A 130 1.77 18.84 3.87
CA LEU A 130 1.42 18.49 2.49
C LEU A 130 0.46 17.29 2.42
N THR A 131 0.68 16.25 3.23
CA THR A 131 -0.25 15.10 3.28
C THR A 131 -1.62 15.49 3.85
N SER A 132 -1.67 16.38 4.84
CA SER A 132 -2.94 16.88 5.39
C SER A 132 -3.76 17.67 4.34
N VAL A 133 -3.09 18.52 3.56
CA VAL A 133 -3.71 19.26 2.44
C VAL A 133 -4.14 18.30 1.34
N LEU A 134 -3.34 17.28 1.02
CA LEU A 134 -3.71 16.24 0.05
C LEU A 134 -5.00 15.51 0.46
N LEU A 135 -5.14 15.15 1.73
CA LEU A 135 -6.35 14.51 2.25
C LEU A 135 -7.56 15.45 2.19
N LEU A 136 -7.39 16.73 2.52
CA LEU A 136 -8.44 17.74 2.37
C LEU A 136 -8.91 17.85 0.91
N VAL A 137 -7.96 17.94 -0.02
CA VAL A 137 -8.23 18.00 -1.47
C VAL A 137 -8.97 16.74 -1.94
N ALA A 138 -8.59 15.55 -1.46
CA ALA A 138 -9.26 14.30 -1.79
C ALA A 138 -10.73 14.28 -1.34
N VAL A 139 -11.01 14.75 -0.12
CA VAL A 139 -12.38 14.84 0.42
C VAL A 139 -13.21 15.84 -0.39
N VAL A 140 -12.69 17.04 -0.61
CA VAL A 140 -13.37 18.07 -1.41
C VAL A 140 -13.63 17.58 -2.83
N GLY A 141 -12.62 16.98 -3.46
CA GLY A 141 -12.71 16.40 -4.81
C GLY A 141 -13.80 15.33 -4.90
N THR A 142 -13.88 14.43 -3.92
CA THR A 142 -14.90 13.37 -3.85
C THR A 142 -16.31 13.96 -3.70
N VAL A 143 -16.50 14.94 -2.81
CA VAL A 143 -17.80 15.60 -2.60
C VAL A 143 -18.27 16.36 -3.85
N LEU A 144 -17.37 17.10 -4.50
CA LEU A 144 -17.69 17.82 -5.74
C LEU A 144 -18.05 16.87 -6.87
N LEU A 145 -17.33 15.75 -7.03
CA LEU A 145 -17.64 14.73 -8.03
C LEU A 145 -19.00 14.08 -7.78
N ALA A 146 -19.31 13.76 -6.52
CA ALA A 146 -20.61 13.21 -6.15
C ALA A 146 -21.77 14.19 -6.43
N ARG A 147 -21.58 15.49 -6.15
CA ARG A 147 -22.58 16.53 -6.43
C ARG A 147 -22.84 16.72 -7.93
N LYS A 148 -21.79 16.73 -8.77
CA LYS A 148 -21.95 16.86 -10.24
C LYS A 148 -22.80 15.74 -10.83
N ARG A 149 -22.64 14.50 -10.35
CA ARG A 149 -23.48 13.36 -10.79
C ARG A 149 -24.95 13.52 -10.43
N LYS A 150 -25.27 14.21 -9.33
CA LYS A 150 -26.67 14.46 -8.92
C LYS A 150 -27.33 15.56 -9.77
N ALA A 151 -26.58 16.60 -10.16
CA ALA A 151 -27.08 17.69 -10.98
C ALA A 151 -27.33 17.29 -12.45
N ALA A 152 -26.52 16.40 -13.03
CA ALA A 152 -26.69 15.93 -14.41
C ALA A 152 -27.85 14.93 -14.61
N LYS A 153 -28.52 14.53 -13.52
CA LYS A 153 -29.63 13.55 -13.51
C LYS A 153 -30.99 14.20 -13.21
N SER A 154 -31.03 15.52 -13.10
CA SER A 154 -32.22 16.37 -12.99
C SER A 154 -32.39 17.19 -14.26
#